data_AF-A0A6H9YGP6-F1
#
_entry.id   AF-A0A6H9YGP6-F1
#
_cell.length_a   1.000
_cell.length_b   1.000
_cell.length_c   1.000
_cell.angle_alpha   90.00
_cell.angle_beta   90.00
_cell.angle_gamma   90.00
#
_symmetry.space_group_name_H-M   'P 1'
#
loop_
_entity.id
_entity.type
_entity.pdbx_description
1 polymer ?
#
loop_
_entity_poly.entity_id
_entity_poly.type
_entity_poly.pdbx_seq_one_letter_code
_entity_poly.pdbx_strand_id
1 'polypeptide(L)'
;MVLIDTPDQLPKKHADVPDEALISIAVWAHLQGVKPETVRSNRVRSEARRKAGTPQAGDMPPSDRMVSKAPMWRMASYRAWLTSRPGKGAGAGRPKGTGRPLGPRKVALPLDCPHCGHVITAADLVQKEQ
;
A
#
# COMPACT_ATOMS: atom_id res chain seq x y z
N MET A 1 -1.12 29.88 -2.01
CA MET A 1 -1.66 28.50 -2.08
C MET A 1 -0.56 27.62 -2.63
N VAL A 2 -0.05 26.68 -1.83
CA VAL A 2 1.05 25.79 -2.25
C VAL A 2 0.44 24.60 -2.99
N LEU A 3 1.01 24.25 -4.15
CA LEU A 3 0.62 23.10 -4.95
C LEU A 3 1.83 22.18 -5.09
N ILE A 4 1.64 20.92 -4.73
CA ILE A 4 2.65 19.87 -4.77
C ILE A 4 2.11 18.80 -5.73
N ASP A 5 2.61 18.84 -6.96
CA ASP A 5 2.15 17.94 -8.03
C ASP A 5 3.03 16.70 -8.15
N THR A 6 4.33 16.83 -7.90
CA THR A 6 5.29 15.72 -7.97
C THR A 6 5.88 15.39 -6.60
N PRO A 7 6.26 14.13 -6.34
CA PRO A 7 6.91 13.74 -5.09
C PRO A 7 8.20 14.51 -4.80
N ASP A 8 8.93 14.94 -5.84
CA ASP A 8 10.19 15.68 -5.70
C ASP A 8 10.01 17.07 -5.09
N GLN A 9 8.78 17.60 -5.09
CA GLN A 9 8.42 18.87 -4.47
C GLN A 9 8.11 18.73 -2.96
N LEU A 10 8.10 17.51 -2.42
CA LEU A 10 7.90 17.30 -0.99
C LEU A 10 9.15 17.68 -0.19
N PRO A 11 9.00 18.38 0.95
CA PRO A 11 10.10 18.58 1.88
C PRO A 11 10.55 17.24 2.46
N LYS A 12 11.82 17.18 2.91
CA LYS A 12 12.42 15.98 3.52
C LYS A 12 11.60 15.39 4.66
N LYS A 13 10.90 16.24 5.43
CA LYS A 13 9.96 15.81 6.46
C LYS A 13 8.55 16.14 6.01
N HIS A 14 7.70 15.13 5.87
CA HIS A 14 6.30 15.30 5.44
C HIS A 14 5.45 16.11 6.45
N ALA A 15 5.91 16.24 7.70
CA ALA A 15 5.28 17.07 8.72
C ALA A 15 5.35 18.56 8.37
N ASP A 16 6.38 18.98 7.62
CA ASP A 16 6.63 20.38 7.28
C ASP A 16 5.72 20.87 6.12
N VAL A 17 4.96 19.97 5.49
CA VAL A 17 3.97 20.33 4.48
C VAL A 17 2.80 21.06 5.16
N PRO A 18 2.45 22.28 4.74
CA PRO A 18 1.30 23.01 5.28
C PRO A 18 -0.01 22.25 5.04
N ASP A 19 -0.95 22.37 5.97
CA ASP A 19 -2.23 21.66 5.92
C ASP A 19 -3.11 22.09 4.72
N GLU A 20 -2.99 23.35 4.30
CA GLU A 20 -3.66 23.94 3.16
C GLU A 20 -2.99 23.64 1.81
N ALA A 21 -1.82 23.00 1.81
CA ALA A 21 -1.14 22.61 0.59
C ALA A 21 -1.99 21.60 -0.19
N LEU A 22 -2.13 21.82 -1.49
CA LEU A 22 -2.81 20.91 -2.40
C LEU A 22 -1.84 19.87 -2.92
N ILE A 23 -2.16 18.59 -2.72
CA ILE A 23 -1.39 17.44 -3.17
C ILE A 23 -2.11 16.70 -4.29
N SER A 24 -1.34 16.26 -5.28
CA SER A 24 -1.83 15.45 -6.40
C SER A 24 -1.97 13.97 -6.04
N ILE A 25 -2.52 13.19 -6.98
CA ILE A 25 -2.54 11.73 -6.90
C ILE A 25 -1.13 11.14 -6.76
N ALA A 26 -0.12 11.70 -7.45
CA ALA A 26 1.23 11.17 -7.44
C ALA A 26 1.86 11.35 -6.05
N VAL A 27 1.69 12.53 -5.47
CA VAL A 27 2.14 12.83 -4.10
C VAL A 27 1.39 11.98 -3.09
N TRP A 28 0.06 11.87 -3.20
CA TRP A 28 -0.77 11.02 -2.35
C TRP A 28 -0.33 9.55 -2.38
N ALA A 29 0.05 9.04 -3.55
CA ALA A 29 0.56 7.68 -3.73
C ALA A 29 1.92 7.48 -3.07
N HIS A 30 2.83 8.44 -3.27
CA HIS A 30 4.15 8.44 -2.63
C HIS A 30 4.05 8.43 -1.11
N LEU A 31 3.21 9.30 -0.52
CA LEU A 31 2.99 9.35 0.93
C LEU A 31 2.44 8.04 1.50
N GLN A 32 1.72 7.25 0.70
CA GLN A 32 1.21 5.94 1.09
C GLN A 32 2.17 4.77 0.81
N GLY A 33 3.22 4.98 0.01
CA GLY A 33 4.07 3.89 -0.48
C GLY A 33 3.35 2.96 -1.47
N VAL A 34 2.40 3.47 -2.25
CA VAL A 34 1.69 2.71 -3.30
C VAL A 34 1.88 3.33 -4.68
N LYS A 35 1.49 2.61 -5.72
CA LYS A 35 1.54 3.14 -7.09
C LYS A 35 0.40 4.15 -7.34
N PRO A 36 0.60 5.19 -8.18
CA PRO A 36 -0.45 6.15 -8.52
C PRO A 36 -1.73 5.51 -9.09
N GLU A 37 -1.62 4.40 -9.83
CA GLU A 37 -2.75 3.65 -10.38
C GLU A 37 -3.63 3.08 -9.27
N THR A 38 -3.04 2.65 -8.15
CA THR A 38 -3.77 2.17 -6.98
C THR A 38 -4.63 3.29 -6.39
N VAL A 39 -4.08 4.50 -6.27
CA VAL A 39 -4.81 5.67 -5.77
C VAL A 39 -5.93 6.06 -6.73
N ARG A 40 -5.69 6.06 -8.05
CA ARG A 40 -6.73 6.30 -9.06
C ARG A 40 -7.87 5.28 -8.96
N SER A 41 -7.54 4.00 -8.86
CA SER A 41 -8.53 2.92 -8.72
C SER A 41 -9.36 3.07 -7.44
N ASN A 42 -8.70 3.35 -6.31
CA ASN A 42 -9.38 3.59 -5.04
C ASN A 42 -10.30 4.81 -5.12
N ARG A 43 -9.86 5.92 -5.73
CA ARG A 43 -10.69 7.11 -5.93
C ARG A 43 -11.97 6.78 -6.70
N VAL A 44 -11.85 6.10 -7.85
CA VAL A 44 -13.00 5.73 -8.69
C VAL A 44 -13.96 4.81 -7.93
N ARG A 45 -13.44 3.84 -7.17
CA ARG A 45 -14.26 2.95 -6.34
C ARG A 45 -14.99 3.70 -5.23
N SER A 46 -14.29 4.59 -4.52
CA SER A 46 -14.89 5.42 -3.48
C SER A 46 -15.94 6.39 -4.04
N GLU A 47 -15.70 6.97 -5.22
CA GLU A 47 -16.70 7.79 -5.94
C GLU A 47 -17.93 6.98 -6.33
N ALA A 48 -17.75 5.78 -6.88
CA ALA A 48 -18.85 4.88 -7.24
C ALA A 48 -19.69 4.46 -6.02
N ARG A 49 -19.04 4.12 -4.90
CA ARG A 49 -19.69 3.81 -3.62
C ARG A 49 -20.47 4.99 -3.07
N ARG A 50 -19.87 6.18 -3.08
CA ARG A 50 -20.56 7.43 -2.69
C ARG A 50 -21.79 7.67 -3.56
N LYS A 51 -21.67 7.50 -4.87
CA LYS A 51 -22.80 7.62 -5.80
C LYS A 51 -23.90 6.58 -5.55
N ALA A 52 -23.51 5.36 -5.16
CA ALA A 52 -24.43 4.28 -4.81
C ALA A 52 -24.99 4.38 -3.37
N GLY A 53 -24.65 5.43 -2.61
CA GLY A 53 -25.10 5.58 -1.22
C GLY A 53 -24.50 4.59 -0.23
N THR A 54 -23.39 3.92 -0.60
CA THR A 54 -22.73 2.86 0.18
C THR A 54 -21.27 3.20 0.52
N PRO A 55 -20.97 4.36 1.14
CA PRO A 55 -19.60 4.72 1.51
C PRO A 55 -19.02 3.72 2.51
N GLN A 56 -17.76 3.34 2.32
CA GLN A 56 -17.06 2.38 3.17
C GLN A 56 -16.01 3.06 4.04
N ALA A 57 -15.80 2.54 5.26
CA ALA A 57 -14.67 2.95 6.09
C ALA A 57 -13.34 2.72 5.34
N GLY A 58 -12.52 3.77 5.28
CA GLY A 58 -11.27 3.79 4.51
C GLY A 58 -11.39 4.24 3.06
N ASP A 59 -12.59 4.57 2.56
CA ASP A 59 -12.75 5.23 1.26
C ASP A 59 -11.99 6.56 1.22
N MET A 60 -11.44 6.88 0.05
CA MET A 60 -10.76 8.16 -0.15
C MET A 60 -11.78 9.31 -0.08
N PRO A 61 -11.40 10.45 0.55
CA PRO A 61 -12.26 11.61 0.58
C PRO A 61 -12.49 12.17 -0.83
N PRO A 62 -13.59 12.92 -1.04
CA PRO A 62 -13.77 13.73 -2.25
C PRO A 62 -12.56 14.65 -2.47
N SER A 63 -12.26 14.96 -3.74
CA SER A 63 -11.22 15.95 -4.05
C SER A 63 -11.64 17.33 -3.56
N ASP A 64 -10.75 18.02 -2.86
CA ASP A 64 -10.99 19.37 -2.36
C ASP A 64 -11.02 20.40 -3.49
N ARG A 65 -10.24 20.17 -4.56
CA ARG A 65 -10.18 21.06 -5.73
C ARG A 65 -9.84 20.30 -7.00
N MET A 66 -10.25 20.87 -8.13
CA MET A 66 -9.78 20.46 -9.46
C MET A 66 -8.82 21.53 -9.99
N VAL A 67 -7.61 21.13 -10.43
CA VAL A 67 -6.63 22.01 -11.08
C VAL A 67 -6.35 21.43 -12.46
N SER A 68 -6.66 22.18 -13.52
CA SER A 68 -6.47 21.72 -14.92
C SER A 68 -7.03 20.32 -15.19
N LYS A 69 -8.20 20.01 -14.61
CA LYS A 69 -8.89 18.69 -14.64
C LYS A 69 -8.23 17.58 -13.83
N ALA A 70 -7.15 17.84 -13.10
CA ALA A 70 -6.58 16.92 -12.13
C ALA A 70 -7.22 17.13 -10.74
N PRO A 71 -7.69 16.07 -10.06
CA PRO A 71 -8.16 16.17 -8.69
C PRO A 71 -6.99 16.40 -7.73
N MET A 72 -7.19 17.32 -6.81
CA MET A 72 -6.25 17.71 -5.77
C MET A 72 -6.94 17.62 -4.41
N TRP A 73 -6.16 17.27 -3.38
CA TRP A 73 -6.61 17.23 -2.01
C TRP A 73 -5.74 18.11 -1.13
N ARG A 74 -6.30 18.64 -0.06
CA ARG A 74 -5.50 19.29 0.98
C ARG A 74 -4.69 18.26 1.75
N MET A 75 -3.50 18.64 2.19
CA MET A 75 -2.69 17.79 3.07
C MET A 75 -3.44 17.47 4.39
N ALA A 76 -4.25 18.40 4.90
CA ALA A 76 -5.15 18.16 6.02
C ALA A 76 -6.15 17.02 5.75
N SER A 77 -6.79 17.01 4.57
CA SER A 77 -7.73 15.96 4.16
C SER A 77 -7.04 14.60 4.09
N TYR A 78 -5.80 14.56 3.59
CA TYR A 78 -4.98 13.35 3.61
C TYR A 78 -4.68 12.86 5.03
N ARG A 79 -4.25 13.76 5.92
CA ARG A 79 -3.93 13.43 7.32
C ARG A 79 -5.17 12.92 8.06
N ALA A 80 -6.30 13.61 7.93
CA ALA A 80 -7.57 13.20 8.51
C ALA A 80 -8.00 11.81 8.00
N TRP A 81 -7.89 11.58 6.69
CA TRP A 81 -8.18 10.27 6.12
C TRP A 81 -7.21 9.17 6.60
N LEU A 82 -5.93 9.50 6.77
CA LEU A 82 -4.95 8.55 7.29
C LEU A 82 -5.30 8.14 8.73
N THR A 83 -5.76 9.08 9.56
CA THR A 83 -6.18 8.81 10.94
C THR A 83 -7.50 8.05 11.03
N SER A 84 -8.43 8.25 10.09
CA SER A 84 -9.73 7.57 10.09
C SER A 84 -9.70 6.21 9.41
N ARG A 85 -8.58 5.82 8.78
CA ARG A 85 -8.46 4.55 8.09
C ARG A 85 -8.43 3.41 9.12
N PRO A 86 -9.39 2.46 9.09
CA PRO A 86 -9.31 1.28 9.95
C PRO A 86 -8.06 0.49 9.56
N GLY A 87 -7.07 0.39 10.47
CA GLY A 87 -5.84 -0.43 10.41
C GLY A 87 -5.06 -0.47 9.09
N LYS A 88 -3.73 -0.23 9.13
CA LYS A 88 -2.79 -0.62 8.06
C LYS A 88 -2.84 -2.16 7.86
N GLY A 89 -3.84 -2.66 7.15
CA GLY A 89 -4.18 -4.09 7.06
C GLY A 89 -5.65 -4.38 6.74
N ALA A 90 -6.57 -3.44 6.96
CA ALA A 90 -7.97 -3.56 6.52
C ALA A 90 -8.22 -2.92 5.14
N GLY A 91 -7.16 -2.78 4.33
CA GLY A 91 -7.34 -2.61 2.91
C GLY A 91 -8.03 -3.85 2.39
N ALA A 92 -9.35 -3.78 2.23
CA ALA A 92 -10.24 -4.77 1.58
C ALA A 92 -9.52 -6.12 1.48
N GLY A 93 -9.50 -6.87 2.58
CA GLY A 93 -8.57 -7.97 2.78
C GLY A 93 -8.35 -8.73 1.48
N ARG A 94 -7.08 -8.96 1.09
CA ARG A 94 -6.72 -9.79 -0.08
C ARG A 94 -7.81 -10.87 -0.19
N PRO A 95 -8.62 -10.92 -1.27
CA PRO A 95 -9.80 -11.77 -1.29
C PRO A 95 -9.38 -13.14 -0.82
N LYS A 96 -10.05 -13.62 0.24
CA LYS A 96 -9.78 -14.89 0.89
C LYS A 96 -10.04 -15.97 -0.17
N GLY A 97 -9.02 -16.31 -0.97
CA GLY A 97 -9.16 -17.29 -2.05
C GLY A 97 -8.32 -17.13 -3.33
N THR A 98 -7.65 -15.99 -3.61
CA THR A 98 -6.83 -15.90 -4.86
C THR A 98 -5.35 -16.22 -4.67
N GLY A 99 -4.87 -16.23 -3.43
CA GLY A 99 -3.63 -16.92 -3.14
C GLY A 99 -3.94 -18.41 -3.03
N ARG A 100 -3.68 -19.20 -4.08
CA ARG A 100 -3.40 -20.62 -3.84
C ARG A 100 -2.38 -20.64 -2.71
N PRO A 101 -2.61 -21.35 -1.59
CA PRO A 101 -1.52 -21.59 -0.66
C PRO A 101 -0.39 -22.17 -1.50
N LEU A 102 0.74 -21.45 -1.54
CA LEU A 102 1.95 -22.06 -2.02
C LEU A 102 2.17 -23.20 -1.04
N GLY A 103 1.84 -24.42 -1.48
CA GLY A 103 2.18 -25.62 -0.73
C GLY A 103 3.67 -25.58 -0.37
N PRO A 104 4.10 -26.35 0.63
CA PRO A 104 5.50 -26.36 1.06
C PRO A 104 6.41 -26.47 -0.17
N ARG A 105 7.23 -25.43 -0.40
CA ARG A 105 8.21 -25.46 -1.48
C ARG A 105 9.27 -26.46 -1.05
N LYS A 106 9.43 -27.55 -1.80
CA LYS A 106 10.61 -28.39 -1.70
C LYS A 106 11.79 -27.56 -2.18
N VAL A 107 12.61 -27.10 -1.24
CA VAL A 107 13.88 -26.45 -1.53
C VAL A 107 14.93 -27.54 -1.52
N ALA A 108 15.67 -27.71 -2.63
CA ALA A 108 16.82 -28.60 -2.64
C ALA A 108 17.89 -27.99 -1.75
N LEU A 109 18.26 -28.69 -0.68
CA LEU A 109 19.43 -28.32 0.11
C LEU A 109 20.69 -28.55 -0.75
N PRO A 110 21.71 -27.69 -0.65
CA PRO A 110 23.00 -27.96 -1.24
C PRO A 110 23.60 -29.24 -0.65
N LEU A 111 24.40 -29.96 -1.46
CA LEU A 111 25.03 -31.21 -1.04
C LEU A 111 25.99 -30.99 0.15
N ASP A 112 26.55 -29.78 0.26
CA ASP A 112 27.44 -29.38 1.33
C ASP A 112 26.76 -28.34 2.23
N CYS A 113 26.84 -28.54 3.54
CA CYS A 113 26.35 -27.57 4.51
C CYS A 113 27.24 -26.31 4.47
N PRO A 114 26.70 -25.12 4.15
CA PRO A 114 27.50 -23.90 4.03
C PRO A 114 28.05 -23.39 5.37
N HIS A 115 27.60 -23.95 6.50
CA HIS A 115 28.04 -23.55 7.83
C HIS A 115 29.25 -24.33 8.35
N CYS A 116 29.40 -25.60 7.95
CA CYS A 116 30.46 -26.48 8.47
C CYS A 116 31.18 -27.29 7.39
N GLY A 117 30.80 -27.19 6.11
CA GLY A 117 31.40 -27.95 5.01
C GLY A 117 31.10 -29.45 5.06
N HIS A 118 30.16 -29.89 5.89
CA HIS A 118 29.75 -31.28 5.99
C HIS A 118 28.90 -31.69 4.78
N VAL A 119 29.22 -32.83 4.17
CA VAL A 119 28.47 -33.41 3.05
C VAL A 119 27.19 -34.04 3.60
N ILE A 120 26.03 -33.51 3.21
CA ILE A 120 24.72 -34.01 3.60
C ILE A 120 24.44 -35.29 2.81
N THR A 121 24.36 -36.42 3.50
CA THR A 121 24.07 -37.73 2.91
C THR A 121 22.59 -38.10 3.10
N ALA A 122 22.15 -39.17 2.45
CA ALA A 122 20.78 -39.67 2.60
C ALA A 122 20.42 -40.07 4.04
N ALA A 123 21.41 -40.43 4.87
CA ALA A 123 21.21 -40.78 6.27
C ALA A 123 20.82 -39.57 7.14
N ASP A 124 21.28 -38.37 6.76
CA ASP A 124 21.02 -37.12 7.49
C ASP A 124 19.60 -36.57 7.27
N LEU A 125 18.92 -37.04 6.22
CA LEU A 125 17.57 -36.58 5.82
C LEU A 125 16.43 -37.32 6.55
N VAL A 126 16.72 -38.35 7.35
CA VAL A 126 15.71 -39.28 7.89
C VAL A 126 15.11 -38.84 9.24
N GLN A 127 15.63 -37.81 9.90
CA GLN A 127 15.10 -37.39 11.20
C GLN A 127 14.07 -36.28 11.09
N LYS A 128 12.78 -36.65 11.13
CA LYS A 128 11.69 -35.99 11.91
C LYS A 128 10.30 -36.50 11.51
N GLU A 129 9.82 -37.54 12.17
CA GLU A 129 8.39 -37.71 12.48
C GLU A 129 8.25 -38.37 13.86
N GLN A 130 8.08 -37.54 14.90
CA GLN A 130 7.27 -37.85 16.07
C GLN A 130 6.35 -36.65 16.29
#